data_AF-A0A931PCJ6-F1
#
_entry.id   AF-A0A931PCJ6-F1
#
_cell.length_a   1.000
_cell.length_b   1.000
_cell.length_c   1.000
_cell.angle_alpha   90.00
_cell.angle_beta   90.00
_cell.angle_gamma   90.00
#
_symmetry.space_group_name_H-M   'P 1'
#
loop_
_entity.id
_entity.type
_entity.pdbx_description
1 polymer ?
#
loop_
_entity_poly.entity_id
_entity_poly.type
_entity_poly.pdbx_seq_one_letter_code
_entity_poly.pdbx_strand_id
1 'polypeptide(L)' 'MSGATGEESLAILQRWEDSGGTWRLVSHDGDGVVLELLTCSGGEVMGHLRSDDPTVLAHVLRAEQP' A
#
# COMPACT_ATOMS: atom_id res chain seq x y z
N MET A 1 -2.64 2.93 -20.48
CA MET A 1 -3.01 3.21 -19.08
C MET A 1 -1.74 3.00 -18.27
N SER A 2 -0.96 4.06 -18.04
CA SER A 2 0.20 3.94 -17.16
C SER A 2 -0.35 3.79 -15.75
N GLY A 3 -0.16 2.61 -15.15
CA GLY A 3 -0.28 2.48 -13.71
C GLY A 3 0.65 3.50 -13.04
N ALA A 4 0.26 3.97 -11.86
CA ALA A 4 1.17 4.78 -11.04
C ALA A 4 2.52 4.07 -10.94
N THR A 5 3.60 4.82 -11.16
CA THR A 5 4.95 4.27 -10.98
C THR A 5 5.16 3.87 -9.52
N GLY A 6 6.09 2.97 -9.22
CA GLY A 6 6.34 2.52 -7.85
C GLY A 6 6.58 3.63 -6.84
N GLU A 7 7.27 4.70 -7.24
CA GLU A 7 7.48 5.89 -6.41
C GLU A 7 6.17 6.63 -6.10
N GLU A 8 5.26 6.72 -7.06
CA GLU A 8 3.93 7.31 -6.86
C GLU A 8 3.07 6.43 -5.95
N SER A 9 3.10 5.12 -6.13
CA SER A 9 2.43 4.19 -5.22
C SER A 9 2.95 4.33 -3.79
N LEU A 10 4.27 4.41 -3.63
CA LEU A 10 4.89 4.61 -2.32
C LEU A 10 4.47 5.96 -1.70
N ALA A 11 4.46 7.03 -2.47
CA ALA A 11 4.03 8.35 -2.00
C ALA A 11 2.56 8.36 -1.58
N ILE A 12 1.68 7.64 -2.31
CA ILE A 12 0.27 7.46 -1.93
C ILE A 12 0.17 6.73 -0.59
N LEU A 13 0.92 5.65 -0.41
CA LEU A 13 0.90 4.86 0.82
C LEU A 13 1.38 5.68 2.03
N GLN A 14 2.51 6.38 1.90
CA GLN A 14 3.05 7.24 2.97
C GLN A 14 2.08 8.36 3.32
N ARG A 15 1.49 9.02 2.32
CA ARG A 15 0.50 10.07 2.57
C ARG A 15 -0.76 9.53 3.26
N TRP A 16 -1.14 8.29 2.96
CA TRP A 16 -2.26 7.62 3.63
C TRP A 16 -1.96 7.42 5.12
N GLU A 17 -0.78 6.90 5.44
CA GLU A 17 -0.29 6.74 6.82
C GLU A 17 -0.20 8.09 7.55
N ASP A 18 0.35 9.13 6.91
CA ASP A 18 0.45 10.48 7.45
C ASP A 18 -0.93 11.10 7.77
N SER A 19 -1.96 10.70 7.03
CA SER A 19 -3.35 11.10 7.27
C SER A 19 -4.01 10.31 8.40
N GLY A 20 -3.29 9.36 9.01
CA GLY A 20 -3.80 8.43 10.00
C GLY A 20 -4.58 7.26 9.42
N GLY A 21 -4.57 7.08 8.10
CA GLY A 21 -5.15 5.91 7.45
C GLY A 21 -4.29 4.67 7.70
N THR A 22 -4.94 3.52 7.80
CA THR A 22 -4.24 2.23 7.92
C THR A 22 -4.32 1.48 6.61
N TRP A 23 -3.47 0.49 6.40
CA TRP A 23 -3.55 -0.36 5.22
C TRP A 23 -3.41 -1.83 5.61
N ARG A 24 -3.83 -2.72 4.71
CA ARG A 24 -3.70 -4.16 4.85
C ARG A 24 -3.14 -4.76 3.58
N LEU A 25 -2.15 -5.63 3.70
CA LEU A 25 -1.67 -6.44 2.60
C LEU A 25 -2.70 -7.51 2.23
N VAL A 26 -3.20 -7.45 0.99
CA VAL A 26 -4.15 -8.43 0.45
C VAL A 26 -3.42 -9.55 -0.28
N SER A 27 -2.46 -9.17 -1.13
CA SER A 27 -1.62 -10.13 -1.85
C SER A 27 -0.24 -9.54 -2.12
N HIS A 28 0.78 -10.40 -2.09
CA HIS A 28 2.09 -10.11 -2.65
C HIS A 28 2.58 -11.35 -3.40
N ASP A 29 2.92 -11.18 -4.67
CA ASP A 29 3.46 -12.25 -5.52
C ASP A 29 4.37 -11.68 -6.63
N GLY A 30 4.72 -12.51 -7.61
CA GLY A 30 5.57 -12.11 -8.73
C GLY A 30 4.97 -11.03 -9.64
N ASP A 31 3.66 -10.77 -9.56
CA ASP A 31 2.95 -9.72 -10.31
C ASP A 31 2.81 -8.42 -9.50
N GLY A 32 3.33 -8.38 -8.26
CA GLY A 32 3.37 -7.20 -7.41
C GLY A 32 2.67 -7.37 -6.07
N VAL A 33 2.35 -6.22 -5.45
CA VAL A 33 1.62 -6.10 -4.19
C VAL A 33 0.26 -5.43 -4.40
N VAL A 34 -0.72 -5.88 -3.64
CA VAL A 34 -2.05 -5.28 -3.54
C VAL A 34 -2.35 -4.98 -2.09
N LEU A 35 -2.62 -3.71 -1.82
CA LEU A 35 -2.95 -3.19 -0.50
C LEU A 35 -4.39 -2.68 -0.50
N GLU A 36 -5.11 -2.97 0.58
CA GLU A 36 -6.33 -2.27 0.94
C GLU A 36 -5.97 -1.05 1.78
N LEU A 37 -6.44 0.12 1.37
CA LEU A 37 -6.37 1.35 2.14
C LEU A 37 -7.62 1.41 3.02
N LEU A 38 -7.44 1.29 4.32
CA LEU A 38 -8.52 1.35 5.29
C LEU A 38 -8.61 2.72 5.94
N THR A 39 -9.81 3.07 6.39
CA THR A 39 -10.05 4.26 7.21
C THR A 39 -9.12 4.34 8.42
N CYS A 40 -9.06 5.50 9.05
CA CYS A 40 -8.28 5.69 10.28
C CYS A 40 -8.71 4.76 11.44
N SER A 41 -9.95 4.30 11.43
CA SER A 41 -10.47 3.30 12.35
C SER A 41 -10.19 1.85 11.92
N GLY A 42 -9.60 1.63 10.75
CA GLY A 42 -9.16 0.32 10.25
C GLY A 42 -10.29 -0.66 9.93
N GLY A 43 -11.54 -0.19 9.89
CA GLY A 43 -12.73 -1.03 9.73
C GLY A 43 -13.32 -1.05 8.32
N GLU A 44 -13.01 -0.06 7.49
CA GLU A 44 -13.62 0.11 6.17
C GLU A 44 -12.57 0.35 5.10
N VAL A 45 -12.70 -0.33 3.96
CA VAL A 45 -11.82 -0.20 2.80
C VAL A 45 -12.25 1.02 1.99
N MET A 46 -11.38 2.02 1.90
CA MET A 46 -11.55 3.24 1.12
C MET A 46 -10.95 3.16 -0.28
N GLY A 47 -10.00 2.24 -0.50
CA GLY A 47 -9.42 2.04 -1.82
C GLY A 47 -8.45 0.87 -1.88
N HIS A 48 -7.98 0.58 -3.09
CA HIS A 48 -6.96 -0.42 -3.35
C HIS A 48 -5.76 0.26 -4.01
N LEU A 49 -4.57 -0.09 -3.52
CA LEU A 49 -3.30 0.32 -4.11
C LEU A 49 -2.59 -0.91 -4.65
N ARG A 50 -2.35 -0.94 -5.96
CA ARG A 50 -1.56 -1.98 -6.61
C ARG A 50 -0.24 -1.40 -7.10
N SER A 51 0.86 -2.11 -6.83
CA SER A 51 2.18 -1.76 -7.32
C SER A 51 2.98 -3.01 -7.64
N ASP A 52 3.69 -3.03 -8.76
CA ASP A 52 4.66 -4.07 -9.11
C ASP A 52 6.09 -3.70 -8.71
N ASP A 53 6.27 -2.56 -8.04
CA ASP A 53 7.59 -2.07 -7.66
C ASP A 53 8.11 -2.73 -6.37
N PRO A 54 9.34 -3.28 -6.38
CA PRO A 54 9.92 -3.94 -5.21
C PRO A 54 10.14 -2.99 -4.01
N THR A 55 10.21 -1.67 -4.24
CA THR A 55 10.37 -0.66 -3.19
C THR A 55 9.11 -0.58 -2.31
N VAL A 56 7.92 -0.67 -2.92
CA VAL A 56 6.65 -0.69 -2.18
C VAL A 56 6.55 -1.97 -1.35
N LEU A 57 6.91 -3.13 -1.93
CA LEU A 57 6.98 -4.39 -1.19
C LEU A 57 7.93 -4.31 0.01
N ALA A 58 9.14 -3.77 -0.18
CA ALA A 58 10.12 -3.63 0.89
C ALA A 58 9.64 -2.69 2.01
N HIS A 59 8.83 -1.67 1.68
CA HIS A 59 8.21 -0.79 2.67
C HIS A 59 7.14 -1.53 3.48
N VAL A 60 6.22 -2.23 2.79
CA VAL A 60 5.15 -3.03 3.42
C VAL A 60 5.73 -4.10 4.34
N LEU A 61 6.70 -4.89 3.86
CA LEU A 61 7.33 -5.95 4.66
C LEU A 61 8.06 -5.42 5.89
N ARG A 62 8.52 -4.17 5.87
CA ARG A 62 9.14 -3.50 7.02
C ARG A 62 8.10 -3.04 8.04
N ALA A 63 6.99 -2.50 7.57
CA ALA A 63 5.91 -2.00 8.42
C ALA A 63 5.11 -3.14 9.10
N GLU A 64 5.03 -4.31 8.47
CA GLU A 64 4.44 -5.53 9.06
C GLU A 64 5.33 -6.18 10.14
N GLN A 65 6.57 -5.71 10.33
CA GLN A 65 7.43 -6.22 11.42
C GLN A 65 6.97 -5.65 12.77
N PRO A 66 6.88 -6.49 13.83
CA PRO A 66 6.51 -6.06 15.17
C PRO A 66 7.57 -5.18 15.87
#